data_AF-A0A3E2BMD4-F1
#
_entry.id   AF-A0A3E2BMD4-F1
#
_cell.length_a   1.000
_cell.length_b   1.000
_cell.length_c   1.000
_cell.angle_alpha   90.00
_cell.angle_beta   90.00
_cell.angle_gamma   90.00
#
_symmetry.space_group_name_H-M   'P 1'
#
loop_
_entity.id
_entity.type
_entity.pdbx_description
1 polymer ?
#
loop_
_entity_poly.entity_id
_entity_poly.type
_entity_poly.pdbx_seq_one_letter_code
_entity_poly.pdbx_strand_id
1 'polypeptide(L)'
;MTQEQKVNNLRETINRKLIFSLEEVCRLLKITPETVKEWEKEFPLFYAGQTAGGKQIYRQKDVLIILRIKELLEEGTLTSAGIKRKIEEEFGFKTDKIPPERLYSALAQVKEELTEILQALEKKRKKG
;
A
#
# COMPACT_ATOMS: atom_id res chain seq x y z
N MET A 1 -21.91 21.10 -7.46
CA MET A 1 -20.50 20.72 -7.27
C MET A 1 -20.03 19.94 -8.48
N THR A 2 -18.95 20.39 -9.12
CA THR A 2 -18.32 19.67 -10.23
C THR A 2 -17.68 18.37 -9.73
N GLN A 3 -17.48 17.40 -10.62
CA GLN A 3 -16.87 16.10 -10.31
C GLN A 3 -15.48 16.27 -9.69
N GLU A 4 -14.71 17.23 -10.20
CA GLU A 4 -13.38 17.60 -9.69
C GLU A 4 -13.41 18.14 -8.25
N GLN A 5 -14.41 18.97 -7.90
CA GLN A 5 -14.58 19.46 -6.53
C GLN A 5 -14.88 18.32 -5.55
N LYS A 6 -15.63 17.29 -5.96
CA LYS A 6 -15.92 16.14 -5.09
C LYS A 6 -14.66 15.32 -4.81
N VAL A 7 -13.80 15.11 -5.80
CA VAL A 7 -12.55 14.38 -5.63
C VAL A 7 -11.58 15.14 -4.72
N ASN A 8 -11.45 16.46 -4.90
CA ASN A 8 -10.60 17.28 -4.04
C ASN A 8 -11.04 17.22 -2.57
N ASN A 9 -12.34 17.31 -2.28
CA ASN A 9 -12.86 17.15 -0.91
C ASN A 9 -12.61 15.75 -0.34
N LEU A 10 -12.65 14.72 -1.18
CA LEU A 10 -12.37 13.35 -0.77
C LEU A 10 -10.88 13.16 -0.42
N ARG A 11 -9.97 13.72 -1.23
CA ARG A 11 -8.52 13.74 -0.94
C ARG A 11 -8.23 14.44 0.38
N GLU A 12 -8.84 15.59 0.63
CA GLU A 12 -8.73 16.31 1.90
C GLU A 12 -9.23 15.48 3.09
N THR A 13 -10.32 14.73 2.90
CA THR A 13 -10.83 13.82 3.93
C THR A 13 -9.85 12.68 4.22
N ILE A 14 -9.26 12.09 3.18
CA ILE A 14 -8.26 11.02 3.31
C ILE A 14 -7.00 11.55 4.01
N ASN A 15 -6.57 12.78 3.70
CA ASN A 15 -5.38 13.40 4.28
C ASN A 15 -5.46 13.65 5.80
N ARG A 16 -6.67 13.64 6.39
CA ARG A 16 -6.89 13.84 7.82
C ARG A 16 -6.78 12.58 8.67
N LYS A 17 -6.71 11.39 8.06
CA LYS A 17 -6.65 10.10 8.78
C LYS A 17 -5.54 9.21 8.22
N LEU A 18 -4.80 8.54 9.10
CA LEU A 18 -3.63 7.73 8.72
C LEU A 18 -3.95 6.27 8.36
N ILE A 19 -5.01 5.71 8.94
CA ILE A 19 -5.36 4.29 8.81
C ILE A 19 -6.87 4.17 8.56
N PHE A 20 -7.24 3.32 7.60
CA PHE A 20 -8.62 3.05 7.21
C PHE A 20 -8.89 1.55 7.27
N SER A 21 -10.04 1.14 7.77
CA SER A 21 -10.48 -0.25 7.61
C SER A 21 -10.91 -0.51 6.16
N LEU A 22 -10.92 -1.78 5.73
CA LEU A 22 -11.45 -2.16 4.42
C LEU A 22 -12.88 -1.61 4.20
N GLU A 23 -13.74 -1.70 5.21
CA GLU A 23 -15.11 -1.19 5.16
C GLU A 23 -15.15 0.33 4.92
N GLU A 24 -14.28 1.08 5.59
CA GLU A 24 -14.16 2.53 5.39
C GLU A 24 -13.70 2.87 3.98
N VAL A 25 -12.70 2.16 3.45
CA VAL A 25 -12.20 2.34 2.09
C VAL A 25 -13.31 2.09 1.07
N CYS A 26 -14.02 0.97 1.19
CA CYS A 26 -15.14 0.62 0.33
C CYS A 26 -16.25 1.70 0.37
N ARG A 27 -16.59 2.21 1.56
CA ARG A 27 -17.60 3.27 1.73
C ARG A 27 -17.16 4.60 1.13
N LEU A 28 -15.92 5.02 1.38
CA LEU A 28 -15.38 6.31 0.92
C LEU A 28 -15.26 6.34 -0.61
N LEU A 29 -14.73 5.26 -1.19
CA LEU A 29 -14.44 5.17 -2.61
C LEU A 29 -15.60 4.58 -3.43
N LYS A 30 -16.66 4.10 -2.76
CA LYS A 30 -17.83 3.44 -3.37
C LYS A 30 -17.44 2.24 -4.24
N ILE A 31 -16.54 1.42 -3.72
CA ILE A 31 -16.07 0.19 -4.37
C ILE A 31 -16.35 -1.01 -3.46
N THR A 32 -16.36 -2.21 -4.03
CA THR A 32 -16.58 -3.45 -3.26
C THR A 32 -15.27 -4.02 -2.72
N PRO A 33 -15.31 -4.83 -1.66
CA PRO A 33 -14.15 -5.59 -1.19
C PRO A 33 -13.49 -6.44 -2.28
N GLU A 34 -14.29 -6.99 -3.20
CA GLU A 34 -13.80 -7.78 -4.33
C GLU A 34 -12.99 -6.92 -5.31
N THR A 35 -13.47 -5.70 -5.59
CA THR A 35 -12.75 -4.72 -6.44
C THR A 35 -11.38 -4.40 -5.85
N VAL A 36 -11.32 -4.16 -4.53
CA VAL A 36 -10.04 -3.87 -3.86
C VAL A 36 -9.08 -5.05 -3.99
N LYS A 37 -9.55 -6.28 -3.77
CA LYS A 37 -8.73 -7.50 -3.92
C LYS A 37 -8.25 -7.73 -5.36
N GLU A 38 -9.09 -7.41 -6.34
CA GLU A 38 -8.70 -7.48 -7.75
C GLU A 38 -7.60 -6.46 -8.05
N TRP A 39 -7.77 -5.22 -7.59
CA TRP A 39 -6.77 -4.17 -7.79
C TRP A 39 -5.48 -4.42 -7.03
N GLU A 40 -5.49 -5.08 -5.86
CA GLU A 40 -4.27 -5.52 -5.17
C GLU A 40 -3.46 -6.52 -6.01
N LYS A 41 -4.13 -7.35 -6.83
CA LYS A 41 -3.47 -8.30 -7.73
C LYS A 41 -2.95 -7.62 -8.99
N GLU A 42 -3.74 -6.71 -9.56
CA GLU A 42 -3.43 -6.03 -10.82
C GLU A 42 -2.37 -4.93 -10.64
N PHE A 43 -2.47 -4.19 -9.54
CA PHE A 43 -1.61 -3.07 -9.18
C PHE A 43 -0.87 -3.39 -7.88
N PRO A 44 0.29 -4.09 -7.94
CA PRO A 44 1.11 -4.43 -6.78
C PRO A 44 1.85 -3.21 -6.20
N LEU A 45 1.11 -2.14 -5.94
CA LEU A 45 1.57 -0.81 -5.49
C LEU A 45 1.01 -0.47 -4.10
N PHE A 46 -0.03 -1.17 -3.68
CA PHE A 46 -0.65 -1.06 -2.36
C PHE A 46 -1.14 -2.44 -1.91
N TYR A 47 -1.22 -2.64 -0.60
CA TYR A 47 -1.69 -3.88 0.00
C TYR A 47 -2.34 -3.62 1.35
N ALA A 48 -3.32 -4.43 1.73
CA ALA A 48 -3.87 -4.47 3.06
C ALA A 48 -2.81 -4.88 4.08
N GLY A 49 -2.58 -4.05 5.08
CA GLY A 49 -2.03 -4.49 6.35
C GLY A 49 -3.08 -5.22 7.17
N GLN A 50 -2.68 -5.71 8.34
CA GLN A 50 -3.59 -6.36 9.29
C GLN A 50 -3.39 -5.79 10.70
N THR A 51 -4.47 -5.64 11.44
CA THR A 51 -4.40 -5.40 12.89
C THR A 51 -3.99 -6.67 13.63
N ALA A 52 -3.64 -6.55 14.91
CA ALA A 52 -3.39 -7.71 15.77
C ALA A 52 -4.56 -8.71 15.82
N GLY A 53 -5.80 -8.23 15.63
CA GLY A 53 -7.00 -9.06 15.56
C GLY A 53 -7.33 -9.56 14.14
N GLY A 54 -6.42 -9.43 13.18
CA GLY A 54 -6.58 -9.92 11.80
C GLY A 54 -7.49 -9.08 10.90
N LYS A 55 -7.92 -7.88 11.33
CA LYS A 55 -8.75 -7.01 10.48
C LYS A 55 -7.89 -6.30 9.44
N GLN A 56 -8.33 -6.31 8.18
CA GLN A 56 -7.64 -5.63 7.09
C GLN A 56 -7.70 -4.10 7.23
N ILE A 57 -6.54 -3.47 7.08
CA ILE A 57 -6.37 -2.02 7.16
C ILE A 57 -5.50 -1.50 6.02
N TYR A 58 -5.74 -0.27 5.62
CA TYR A 58 -5.00 0.46 4.59
C TYR A 58 -4.43 1.74 5.17
N ARG A 59 -3.19 2.07 4.83
CA ARG A 59 -2.61 3.35 5.19
C ARG A 59 -3.20 4.44 4.31
N GLN A 60 -3.11 5.68 4.76
CA GLN A 60 -3.49 6.85 3.98
C GLN A 60 -2.94 6.83 2.54
N LYS A 61 -1.64 6.50 2.37
CA LYS A 61 -1.01 6.39 1.05
C LYS A 61 -1.70 5.33 0.18
N ASP A 62 -2.02 4.17 0.75
CA ASP A 62 -2.69 3.09 0.02
C ASP A 62 -4.08 3.55 -0.46
N VAL A 63 -4.85 4.24 0.40
CA VAL A 63 -6.18 4.77 0.02
C VAL A 63 -6.11 5.84 -1.06
N LEU A 64 -5.09 6.72 -1.02
CA LEU A 64 -4.85 7.70 -2.07
C LEU A 64 -4.51 7.04 -3.42
N ILE A 65 -3.74 5.94 -3.39
CA ILE A 65 -3.43 5.16 -4.60
C ILE A 65 -4.71 4.53 -5.17
N ILE A 66 -5.53 3.90 -4.32
CA ILE A 66 -6.80 3.29 -4.75
C ILE A 66 -7.73 4.35 -5.36
N LEU A 67 -7.83 5.53 -4.73
CA LEU A 67 -8.60 6.66 -5.29
C LEU A 67 -8.06 7.05 -6.67
N ARG A 68 -6.74 7.15 -6.83
CA ARG A 68 -6.15 7.55 -8.11
C ARG A 68 -6.33 6.51 -9.20
N ILE A 69 -6.22 5.22 -8.87
CA ILE A 69 -6.53 4.12 -9.80
C ILE A 69 -7.98 4.24 -10.28
N LYS A 70 -8.92 4.49 -9.36
CA LYS A 70 -10.33 4.71 -9.71
C LYS A 70 -10.51 5.87 -10.69
N GLU A 71 -9.87 7.01 -10.44
CA GLU A 71 -9.91 8.18 -11.36
C GLU A 71 -9.40 7.80 -12.75
N LEU A 72 -8.26 7.11 -12.84
CA LEU A 72 -7.64 6.75 -14.12
C LEU A 72 -8.43 5.69 -14.89
N LEU A 73 -9.08 4.75 -14.19
CA LEU A 73 -9.99 3.78 -14.80
C LEU A 73 -11.26 4.46 -15.34
N GLU A 74 -11.82 5.43 -14.60
CA GLU A 74 -12.98 6.22 -15.03
C GLU A 74 -12.66 7.13 -16.23
N GLU A 75 -11.44 7.67 -16.31
CA GLU A 75 -10.95 8.42 -17.48
C GLU A 75 -10.87 7.54 -18.74
N GLY A 76 -10.55 6.24 -18.59
CA GLY A 76 -10.54 5.26 -19.68
C GLY A 76 -9.49 5.50 -20.77
N THR A 77 -8.49 6.35 -20.53
CA THR A 77 -7.49 6.76 -21.53
C THR A 77 -6.22 5.89 -21.53
N LEU A 78 -6.02 5.08 -20.48
CA LEU A 78 -4.81 4.30 -20.26
C LEU A 78 -5.14 2.81 -20.14
N THR A 79 -4.22 1.96 -20.60
CA THR A 79 -4.24 0.53 -20.28
C THR A 79 -3.84 0.32 -18.82
N SER A 80 -4.12 -0.86 -18.25
CA SER A 80 -3.71 -1.21 -16.89
C SER A 80 -2.20 -1.01 -16.64
N ALA A 81 -1.36 -1.38 -17.61
CA ALA A 81 0.08 -1.11 -17.56
C ALA A 81 0.41 0.40 -17.54
N GLY A 82 -0.32 1.21 -18.31
CA GLY A 82 -0.18 2.66 -18.33
C GLY A 82 -0.62 3.31 -17.01
N ILE A 83 -1.74 2.85 -16.44
CA ILE A 83 -2.22 3.28 -15.12
C ILE A 83 -1.16 2.97 -14.06
N LYS A 84 -0.66 1.73 -14.02
CA LYS A 84 0.39 1.31 -13.08
C LYS A 84 1.59 2.25 -13.14
N ARG A 85 2.11 2.51 -14.35
CA ARG A 85 3.26 3.39 -14.55
C ARG A 85 3.00 4.82 -14.08
N LYS A 86 1.81 5.35 -14.36
CA LYS A 86 1.41 6.70 -13.91
C LYS A 86 1.34 6.80 -12.39
N ILE A 87 0.80 5.78 -11.72
CA ILE A 87 0.81 5.71 -10.24
C ILE A 87 2.25 5.61 -9.71
N GLU A 88 3.11 4.80 -10.32
CA GLU A 88 4.51 4.66 -9.90
C GLU A 88 5.26 5.99 -9.96
N GLU A 89 5.03 6.76 -11.02
CA GLU A 89 5.60 8.10 -11.22
C GLU A 89 5.02 9.12 -10.21
N GLU A 90 3.70 9.17 -10.02
CA GLU A 90 3.03 10.13 -9.13
C GLU A 90 3.34 9.89 -7.64
N PHE A 91 3.41 8.63 -7.20
CA PHE A 91 3.61 8.27 -5.78
C PHE A 91 5.06 7.95 -5.42
N GLY A 92 5.99 8.21 -6.35
CA GLY A 92 7.43 8.07 -6.13
C GLY A 92 7.87 6.63 -5.92
N PHE A 93 7.18 5.65 -6.51
CA PHE A 93 7.62 4.26 -6.54
C PHE A 93 8.71 4.05 -7.59
N LYS A 94 9.68 4.97 -7.67
CA LYS A 94 10.84 4.80 -8.54
C LYS A 94 11.54 3.52 -8.09
N THR A 95 11.32 2.46 -8.85
CA THR A 95 12.21 1.32 -8.84
C THR A 95 13.44 1.79 -9.60
N ASP A 96 14.37 2.45 -8.90
CA ASP A 96 15.75 2.31 -9.32
C ASP A 96 15.94 0.79 -9.44
N LYS A 97 16.28 0.31 -10.64
CA LYS A 97 16.46 -1.12 -10.90
C LYS A 97 17.67 -1.56 -10.08
N ILE A 98 17.45 -1.88 -8.81
CA ILE A 98 18.48 -2.40 -7.92
C ILE A 98 18.82 -3.79 -8.47
N PRO A 99 20.09 -4.06 -8.82
CA PRO A 99 20.49 -5.38 -9.25
C PRO A 99 20.05 -6.43 -8.22
N PRO A 100 19.48 -7.57 -8.65
CA PRO A 100 18.92 -8.57 -7.75
C PRO A 100 19.93 -9.03 -6.69
N GLU A 101 21.21 -9.15 -7.04
CA GLU A 101 22.30 -9.47 -6.10
C GLU A 101 22.41 -8.50 -4.93
N ARG A 102 22.27 -7.19 -5.16
CA ARG A 102 22.30 -6.19 -4.08
C ARG A 102 21.08 -6.33 -3.16
N LEU A 103 19.94 -6.74 -3.72
CA LEU A 103 18.72 -6.98 -2.96
C LEU A 103 18.87 -8.21 -2.08
N TYR A 104 19.38 -9.32 -2.63
CA TYR A 104 19.62 -10.56 -1.90
C TYR A 104 20.67 -10.37 -0.80
N SER A 105 21.76 -9.65 -1.07
CA SER A 105 22.79 -9.38 -0.06
C SER A 105 22.24 -8.53 1.09
N ALA A 106 21.46 -7.49 0.79
CA ALA A 106 20.83 -6.65 1.82
C ALA A 106 19.83 -7.46 2.67
N LEU A 107 19.01 -8.30 2.04
CA LEU A 107 18.06 -9.17 2.74
C LEU A 107 18.77 -10.21 3.61
N ALA A 108 19.87 -10.80 3.13
CA ALA A 108 20.66 -11.75 3.89
C ALA A 108 21.25 -11.09 5.15
N GLN A 109 21.80 -9.88 5.00
CA GLN A 109 22.35 -9.11 6.11
C GLN A 109 21.28 -8.78 7.16
N VAL A 110 20.12 -8.26 6.74
CA VAL A 110 19.00 -7.96 7.64
C VAL A 110 18.53 -9.22 8.38
N LYS A 111 18.47 -10.37 7.70
CA LYS A 111 18.10 -11.65 8.33
C LYS A 111 19.11 -12.08 9.40
N GLU A 112 20.40 -11.91 9.12
CA GLU A 112 21.48 -12.26 10.06
C GLU A 112 21.40 -11.40 11.32
N GLU A 113 21.30 -10.07 11.16
CA GLU A 113 21.15 -9.11 12.26
C GLU A 113 19.92 -9.43 13.14
N LEU A 114 18.77 -9.72 12.51
CA LEU A 114 17.55 -10.10 13.24
C LEU A 114 17.71 -11.44 14.00
N THR A 115 18.45 -12.39 13.43
CA THR A 115 18.71 -13.68 14.06
C THR A 115 19.60 -13.51 15.29
N GLU A 116 20.62 -12.65 15.22
CA GLU A 116 21.47 -12.31 16.36
C GLU A 116 20.67 -11.66 17.49
N ILE A 117 19.79 -10.70 17.16
CA ILE A 117 18.91 -10.05 18.13
C ILE A 117 18.01 -11.09 18.82
N LEU A 118 17.41 -12.01 18.07
CA LEU A 118 16.55 -13.07 18.63
C LEU A 118 17.33 -13.97 19.60
N GLN A 119 18.53 -14.42 19.22
CA GLN A 119 19.37 -15.25 20.09
C GLN A 119 19.78 -14.54 21.38
N ALA A 120 20.10 -13.24 21.30
CA ALA A 120 20.45 -12.44 22.46
C ALA A 120 19.27 -12.34 23.44
N LEU A 121 18.05 -12.13 22.93
CA LEU A 121 16.83 -12.08 23.73
C LEU A 121 16.50 -13.44 24.39
N GLU A 122 16.64 -14.55 23.66
CA GLU A 122 16.42 -15.89 24.20
C GLU A 122 17.41 -16.26 25.31
N LYS A 123 18.70 -15.94 25.13
CA LYS A 123 19.73 -16.15 26.17
C LYS A 123 19.46 -15.35 27.43
N LYS A 124 18.90 -14.15 27.30
CA LYS A 124 18.55 -13.29 28.45
C LYS A 124 17.35 -13.83 29.22
N ARG A 125 16.39 -14.48 28.55
CA ARG A 125 15.19 -15.08 29.16
C ARG A 125 15.46 -16.38 29.94
N LYS A 126 16.58 -17.07 29.67
CA LYS A 126 17.00 -18.29 30.40
C LYS A 126 17.88 -18.03 31.63
N LYS A 127 18.31 -16.78 31.84
CA LYS A 127 19.22 -16.37 32.94
C LYS A 127 18.52 -15.59 34.06
N GLY A 128 17.20 -15.39 33.98
CA GLY A 128 16.36 -14.87 35.05
C GLY A 128 15.27 -15.88 35.37
#